data_AF-A0AAU2EJT5-F1
#
_entry.id   AF-A0AAU2EJT5-F1
#
_cell.length_a   1.000
_cell.length_b   1.000
_cell.length_c   1.000
_cell.angle_alpha   90.00
_cell.angle_beta   90.00
_cell.angle_gamma   90.00
#
_symmetry.space_group_name_H-M   'P 1'
#
loop_
_entity.id
_entity.type
_entity.pdbx_description
1 polymer ?
#
loop_
_entity_poly.entity_id
_entity_poly.type
_entity_poly.pdbx_seq_one_letter_code
_entity_poly.pdbx_strand_id
1 'polypeptide(L)'
;MAIRKSTMQEQVAEAIAAIEPTDRAVVTFHTITGPSPWIMNELGLLGQFFVKYYFVTLTERVVVVHRAGRLANRPKELVHVIPLEQARTLVTEVKRRTLWSSLRFQFPGEAKPTRLNIARYWRAELDQFVPALTGEQIAS
;
A
#
# COMPACT_ATOMS: atom_id res chain seq x y z
N MET A 1 -18.59 13.73 2.07
CA MET A 1 -19.09 12.35 2.02
C MET A 1 -17.91 11.42 2.26
N ALA A 2 -17.92 10.59 3.30
CA ALA A 2 -16.85 9.61 3.49
C ALA A 2 -16.91 8.60 2.33
N ILE A 3 -15.88 8.54 1.49
CA ILE A 3 -15.78 7.49 0.48
C ILE A 3 -15.71 6.17 1.24
N ARG A 4 -16.65 5.27 0.97
CA ARG A 4 -16.65 3.94 1.60
C ARG A 4 -15.44 3.17 1.07
N LYS A 5 -14.78 2.42 1.95
CA LYS A 5 -13.65 1.54 1.59
C LYS A 5 -13.96 0.62 0.42
N SER A 6 -15.17 0.08 0.37
CA SER A 6 -15.64 -0.75 -0.74
C SER A 6 -15.52 -0.02 -2.07
N THR A 7 -15.93 1.26 -2.13
CA THR A 7 -15.79 2.09 -3.33
C THR A 7 -14.33 2.31 -3.73
N MET A 8 -13.41 2.45 -2.76
CA MET A 8 -11.98 2.54 -3.06
C MET A 8 -11.44 1.21 -3.60
N GLN A 9 -11.85 0.09 -3.02
CA GLN A 9 -11.45 -1.25 -3.47
C GLN A 9 -12.01 -1.58 -4.86
N GLU A 10 -13.27 -1.23 -5.13
CA GLU A 10 -13.92 -1.36 -6.44
C GLU A 10 -13.14 -0.57 -7.51
N GLN A 11 -12.81 0.69 -7.25
CA GLN A 11 -12.04 1.52 -8.20
C GLN A 11 -10.64 0.95 -8.47
N VAL A 12 -9.99 0.36 -7.47
CA VAL A 12 -8.68 -0.30 -7.66
C VAL A 12 -8.84 -1.60 -8.44
N ALA A 13 -9.89 -2.38 -8.17
CA ALA A 13 -10.17 -3.60 -8.92
C ALA A 13 -10.46 -3.30 -10.40
N GLU A 14 -11.25 -2.26 -10.69
CA GLU A 14 -11.50 -1.77 -12.04
C GLU A 14 -10.20 -1.34 -12.73
N ALA A 15 -9.32 -0.61 -12.03
CA ALA A 15 -8.03 -0.19 -12.56
C ALA A 15 -7.11 -1.38 -12.89
N ILE A 16 -7.13 -2.44 -12.08
CA ILE A 16 -6.37 -3.67 -12.34
C ILE A 16 -6.96 -4.43 -13.54
N ALA A 17 -8.29 -4.61 -13.57
CA ALA A 17 -8.96 -5.31 -14.65
C ALA A 17 -8.81 -4.62 -16.01
N ALA A 18 -8.65 -3.29 -16.03
CA ALA A 18 -8.37 -2.53 -17.25
C ALA A 18 -6.97 -2.81 -17.82
N ILE A 19 -6.03 -3.26 -16.99
CA ILE A 19 -4.64 -3.57 -17.38
C ILE A 19 -4.52 -5.05 -17.74
N GLU A 20 -5.05 -5.93 -16.89
CA GLU A 20 -5.06 -7.37 -17.11
C GLU A 20 -6.44 -7.94 -16.71
N PRO A 21 -7.36 -8.11 -17.68
CA PRO A 21 -8.74 -8.52 -17.39
C PRO A 21 -8.87 -9.90 -16.74
N THR A 22 -7.84 -10.76 -16.89
CA THR A 22 -7.85 -12.11 -16.32
C THR A 22 -7.37 -12.16 -14.88
N ASP A 23 -6.71 -11.11 -14.38
CA ASP A 23 -6.16 -11.08 -13.03
C ASP A 23 -7.18 -10.50 -12.03
N ARG A 24 -7.22 -11.09 -10.83
CA ARG A 24 -8.21 -10.75 -9.81
C ARG A 24 -7.54 -10.25 -8.55
N ALA A 25 -8.03 -9.12 -8.03
CA ALA A 25 -7.58 -8.59 -6.76
C ALA A 25 -8.03 -9.51 -5.61
N VAL A 26 -7.07 -10.03 -4.84
CA VAL A 26 -7.32 -10.86 -3.65
C VAL A 26 -7.51 -9.97 -2.43
N VAL A 27 -6.61 -9.01 -2.23
CA VAL A 27 -6.70 -8.05 -1.13
C VAL A 27 -6.03 -6.73 -1.51
N THR A 28 -6.68 -5.62 -1.16
CA THR A 28 -6.18 -4.26 -1.41
C THR A 28 -6.23 -3.46 -0.13
N PHE A 29 -5.13 -2.76 0.18
CA PHE A 29 -5.08 -1.81 1.29
C PHE A 29 -4.45 -0.48 0.91
N HIS A 30 -4.84 0.56 1.65
CA HIS A 30 -4.33 1.91 1.45
C HIS A 30 -3.23 2.24 2.45
N THR A 31 -2.18 2.91 1.98
CA THR A 31 -1.00 3.26 2.76
C THR A 31 -0.59 4.71 2.57
N ILE A 32 0.12 5.22 3.58
CA ILE A 32 0.69 6.56 3.58
C ILE A 32 2.20 6.43 3.82
N THR A 33 2.99 7.06 2.97
CA THR A 33 4.43 7.22 3.18
C THR A 33 4.82 8.70 3.05
N GLY A 34 5.88 9.09 3.72
CA GLY A 34 6.34 10.47 3.72
C GLY A 34 7.51 10.69 4.67
N PRO A 35 8.06 11.91 4.70
CA PRO A 35 9.13 12.27 5.62
C PRO A 35 8.71 12.08 7.07
N SER A 36 9.68 11.91 7.96
CA SER A 36 9.37 11.82 9.40
C SER A 36 8.67 13.10 9.88
N PRO A 37 7.82 13.02 10.92
CA PRO A 37 7.11 14.19 11.45
C PRO A 37 8.03 15.36 11.84
N TRP A 38 9.27 15.07 12.27
CA TRP A 38 10.26 16.10 12.57
C TRP A 38 10.70 16.85 11.29
N ILE A 39 11.00 16.14 10.20
CA ILE A 39 11.33 16.76 8.91
C ILE A 39 10.13 17.53 8.34
N MET A 40 8.91 17.00 8.55
CA MET A 40 7.68 17.69 8.14
C MET A 40 7.51 19.04 8.86
N ASN A 41 7.91 19.14 10.13
CA ASN A 41 7.79 20.38 10.91
C ASN A 41 8.73 21.48 10.37
N GLU A 42 9.94 21.11 9.94
CA GLU A 42 10.92 22.03 9.32
C GLU A 42 10.49 22.49 7.92
N LEU A 43 9.84 21.62 7.15
CA LEU A 43 9.39 21.94 5.78
C LEU A 43 8.06 22.72 5.73
N GLY A 44 7.37 22.88 6.86
CA GLY A 44 6.07 23.55 6.92
C GLY A 44 5.05 22.98 5.92
N LEU A 45 4.25 23.85 5.29
CA LEU A 45 3.26 23.44 4.28
C LEU A 45 3.87 22.71 3.07
N LEU A 46 5.16 22.92 2.78
CA LEU A 46 5.85 22.23 1.67
C LEU A 46 6.05 20.74 1.97
N GLY A 47 6.15 20.36 3.26
CA GLY A 47 6.26 18.97 3.69
C GLY A 47 5.12 18.08 3.19
N GLN A 48 3.92 18.65 3.06
CA GLN A 48 2.74 17.92 2.57
C GLN A 48 2.89 17.42 1.13
N PHE A 49 3.73 18.08 0.31
CA PHE A 49 4.02 17.63 -1.05
C PHE A 49 4.91 16.38 -1.12
N PHE A 50 5.53 15.97 -0.01
CA PHE A 50 6.32 14.74 0.05
C PHE A 50 5.54 13.54 0.55
N VAL A 51 4.34 13.75 1.09
CA VAL A 51 3.44 12.66 1.45
C VAL A 51 2.90 12.02 0.18
N LYS A 52 3.13 10.71 0.07
CA LYS A 52 2.63 9.86 -1.01
C LYS A 52 1.63 8.86 -0.42
N TYR A 53 0.61 8.58 -1.21
CA TYR A 53 -0.43 7.64 -0.87
C TYR A 53 -0.39 6.51 -1.90
N TYR A 54 -0.50 5.28 -1.44
CA TYR A 54 -0.50 4.11 -2.32
C TYR A 54 -1.64 3.17 -1.97
N PHE A 55 -2.22 2.56 -3.00
CA PHE A 55 -2.91 1.29 -2.89
C PHE A 55 -1.93 0.18 -3.21
N VAL A 56 -1.84 -0.77 -2.30
CA VAL A 56 -1.08 -2.01 -2.52
C VAL A 56 -2.10 -3.12 -2.63
N THR A 57 -2.06 -3.84 -3.75
CA THR A 57 -2.99 -4.90 -4.08
C THR A 57 -2.22 -6.18 -4.33
N LEU A 58 -2.55 -7.23 -3.60
CA LEU A 58 -2.18 -8.59 -3.97
C LEU A 58 -3.25 -9.12 -4.92
N THR A 59 -2.81 -9.58 -6.08
CA THR A 59 -3.64 -10.32 -7.03
C THR A 59 -3.30 -11.81 -6.95
N GLU A 60 -3.93 -12.63 -7.78
CA GLU A 60 -3.60 -14.05 -7.89
C GLU A 60 -2.19 -14.29 -8.44
N ARG A 61 -1.60 -13.29 -9.14
CA ARG A 61 -0.37 -13.46 -9.92
C ARG A 61 0.76 -12.50 -9.55
N VAL A 62 0.44 -11.32 -9.02
CA VAL A 62 1.39 -10.23 -8.78
C VAL A 62 0.99 -9.37 -7.58
N VAL A 63 1.91 -8.54 -7.12
CA VAL A 63 1.62 -7.38 -6.27
C VAL A 63 1.61 -6.13 -7.15
N VAL A 64 0.49 -5.43 -7.15
CA VAL A 64 0.28 -4.19 -7.90
C VAL A 64 0.29 -3.00 -6.95
N VAL A 65 1.02 -1.95 -7.30
CA VAL A 65 1.13 -0.73 -6.51
C VAL A 65 0.63 0.44 -7.33
N HIS A 66 -0.50 1.00 -6.92
CA HIS A 66 -1.05 2.21 -7.51
C HIS A 66 -0.78 3.42 -6.62
N ARG A 67 -0.32 4.52 -7.20
CA ARG A 67 -0.31 5.82 -6.51
C ARG A 67 -1.75 6.31 -6.38
N ALA A 68 -2.13 6.65 -5.15
CA ALA A 68 -3.43 7.23 -4.86
C ALA A 68 -3.39 8.77 -4.96
N GLY A 69 -4.49 9.35 -5.43
CA GLY A 69 -4.64 10.81 -5.47
C GLY A 69 -4.86 11.40 -4.07
N ARG A 70 -4.12 12.47 -3.74
CA ARG A 70 -4.17 13.16 -2.42
C ARG A 70 -5.57 13.61 -1.98
N LEU A 71 -6.41 14.02 -2.92
CA LEU A 71 -7.73 14.63 -2.64
C LEU A 71 -8.89 13.66 -2.85
N ALA A 72 -8.72 12.65 -3.71
CA ALA A 72 -9.83 11.86 -4.21
C ALA A 72 -9.82 10.40 -3.73
N ASN A 73 -8.76 9.95 -3.03
CA ASN A 73 -8.63 8.55 -2.56
C ASN A 73 -8.88 7.51 -3.68
N ARG A 74 -8.59 7.86 -4.94
CA ARG A 74 -8.72 7.00 -6.11
C ARG A 74 -7.33 6.57 -6.61
N PRO A 75 -7.19 5.36 -7.20
CA PRO A 75 -5.99 5.00 -7.94
C PRO A 75 -5.79 5.98 -9.11
N LYS A 76 -4.55 6.42 -9.33
CA LYS A 76 -4.22 7.37 -10.41
C LYS A 76 -3.17 6.84 -11.38
N GLU A 77 -2.13 6.22 -10.84
CA GLU A 77 -0.94 5.86 -11.60
C GLU A 77 -0.49 4.47 -11.16
N LEU A 78 -0.27 3.57 -12.10
CA LEU A 78 0.38 2.29 -11.83
C LEU A 78 1.89 2.55 -11.67
N VAL A 79 2.42 2.29 -10.47
CA VAL A 79 3.83 2.56 -10.15
C VAL A 79 4.67 1.29 -10.25
N HIS A 80 4.16 0.17 -9.75
CA HIS A 80 4.86 -1.11 -9.82
C HIS A 80 3.90 -2.27 -10.06
N VAL A 81 4.38 -3.25 -10.83
CA VAL A 81 3.84 -4.60 -10.94
C VAL A 81 4.97 -5.55 -10.58
N ILE A 82 4.80 -6.33 -9.52
CA ILE A 82 5.86 -7.13 -8.92
C ILE A 82 5.42 -8.59 -8.89
N PRO A 83 6.14 -9.52 -9.55
CA PRO A 83 5.85 -10.95 -9.45
C PRO A 83 5.87 -11.46 -8.00
N LEU A 84 4.99 -12.41 -7.64
CA LEU A 84 4.86 -12.89 -6.26
C LEU A 84 6.17 -13.40 -5.66
N GLU A 85 6.94 -14.16 -6.45
CA GLU A 85 8.23 -14.70 -6.00
C GLU A 85 9.22 -13.60 -5.62
N GLN A 86 9.21 -12.48 -6.36
CA GLN A 86 10.01 -11.32 -6.01
C GLN A 86 9.39 -10.58 -4.81
N ALA A 87 8.08 -10.34 -4.81
CA ALA A 87 7.40 -9.56 -3.78
C ALA A 87 7.54 -10.17 -2.37
N ARG A 88 7.62 -11.50 -2.27
CA ARG A 88 7.86 -12.25 -1.04
C ARG A 88 9.09 -11.77 -0.27
N THR A 89 10.17 -11.45 -0.97
CA THR A 89 11.44 -11.04 -0.35
C THR A 89 11.53 -9.52 -0.13
N LEU A 90 10.55 -8.75 -0.59
CA LEU A 90 10.56 -7.28 -0.48
C LEU A 90 9.91 -6.78 0.81
N VAL A 91 9.16 -7.63 1.51
CA VAL A 91 8.65 -7.36 2.86
C VAL A 91 9.80 -7.57 3.85
N THR A 92 10.34 -6.48 4.39
CA THR A 92 11.51 -6.55 5.31
C THR A 92 11.12 -6.42 6.77
N GLU A 93 9.97 -5.81 7.07
CA GLU A 93 9.49 -5.65 8.43
C GLU A 93 7.99 -5.37 8.46
N VAL A 94 7.27 -5.99 9.38
CA VAL A 94 5.86 -5.71 9.65
C VAL A 94 5.69 -5.43 11.15
N LYS A 95 5.06 -4.31 11.48
CA LYS A 95 4.76 -3.92 12.86
C LYS A 95 3.29 -3.57 12.99
N ARG A 96 2.57 -4.34 13.79
CA ARG A 96 1.20 -4.04 14.20
C ARG A 96 1.24 -3.06 15.37
N ARG A 97 0.43 -2.00 15.30
CA ARG A 97 0.24 -1.07 16.44
C ARG A 97 -1.20 -0.59 16.50
N THR A 98 -1.59 -0.03 17.65
CA THR A 98 -2.98 0.31 17.99
C THR A 98 -3.69 1.21 16.98
N LEU A 99 -3.04 2.26 16.46
CA LEU A 99 -3.63 3.21 15.51
C LEU A 99 -3.08 3.07 14.08
N TRP A 100 -1.77 2.85 13.99
CA TRP A 100 -1.04 2.78 12.72
C TRP A 100 -0.11 1.59 12.70
N SER A 101 -0.43 0.60 11.88
CA SER A 101 0.54 -0.44 11.54
C SER A 101 1.57 0.13 10.56
N SER A 102 2.73 -0.50 10.47
CA SER A 102 3.74 -0.16 9.47
C SER A 102 4.32 -1.39 8.81
N LEU A 103 4.53 -1.29 7.50
CA LEU A 103 5.18 -2.28 6.66
C LEU A 103 6.39 -1.61 6.01
N ARG A 104 7.58 -2.20 6.10
CA ARG A 104 8.73 -1.79 5.29
C ARG A 104 8.75 -2.65 4.03
N PHE A 105 8.57 -2.01 2.89
CA PHE A 105 8.52 -2.65 1.59
C PHE A 105 9.63 -2.09 0.70
N GLN A 106 10.48 -2.96 0.17
CA GLN A 106 11.55 -2.58 -0.75
C GLN A 106 10.97 -2.44 -2.16
N PHE A 107 10.61 -1.22 -2.57
CA PHE A 107 10.18 -1.02 -3.96
C PHE A 107 11.33 -1.25 -4.95
N PRO A 108 11.07 -1.85 -6.12
CA PRO A 108 12.08 -1.96 -7.17
C PRO A 108 12.61 -0.59 -7.58
N GLY A 109 13.94 -0.45 -7.64
CA GLY A 109 14.62 0.79 -8.01
C GLY A 109 14.85 1.79 -6.87
N GLU A 110 14.25 1.58 -5.69
CA GLU A 110 14.52 2.41 -4.51
C GLU A 110 15.76 1.89 -3.76
N ALA A 111 16.61 2.79 -3.26
CA ALA A 111 17.85 2.39 -2.58
C ALA A 111 17.61 1.83 -1.16
N LYS A 112 16.46 2.13 -0.55
CA LYS A 112 16.11 1.71 0.82
C LYS A 112 14.65 1.27 0.89
N PRO A 113 14.30 0.38 1.85
CA PRO A 113 12.91 0.00 2.06
C PRO A 113 12.05 1.21 2.42
N THR A 114 10.93 1.34 1.70
CA THR A 114 9.95 2.39 1.95
C THR A 114 9.05 1.97 3.11
N ARG A 115 8.91 2.85 4.10
CA ARG A 115 7.96 2.65 5.20
C ARG A 115 6.56 3.04 4.74
N LEU A 116 5.67 2.07 4.68
CA LEU A 116 4.25 2.22 4.43
C LEU A 116 3.50 2.21 5.76
N ASN A 117 2.76 3.27 6.06
CA ASN A 117 1.93 3.33 7.25
C ASN A 117 0.49 3.00 6.88
N ILE A 118 -0.12 2.09 7.65
CA ILE A 118 -1.45 1.53 7.40
C ILE A 118 -2.34 1.91 8.56
N ALA A 119 -3.40 2.69 8.28
CA ALA A 119 -4.36 3.07 9.30
C ALA A 119 -5.10 1.83 9.83
N ARG A 120 -5.53 1.87 11.10
CA ARG A 120 -6.30 0.79 11.74
C ARG A 120 -7.47 0.25 10.88
N TYR A 121 -8.12 1.13 10.12
CA TYR A 121 -9.24 0.78 9.24
C TYR A 121 -8.88 -0.19 8.10
N TRP A 122 -7.60 -0.28 7.73
CA TRP A 122 -7.05 -1.17 6.69
C TRP A 122 -6.24 -2.34 7.28
N ARG A 123 -6.31 -2.54 8.60
CA ARG A 123 -5.50 -3.55 9.29
C ARG A 123 -5.89 -4.96 8.86
N ALA A 124 -7.18 -5.26 8.76
CA ALA A 124 -7.66 -6.58 8.35
C ALA A 124 -7.07 -7.01 7.00
N GLU A 125 -6.95 -6.08 6.07
CA GLU A 125 -6.35 -6.34 4.75
C GLU A 125 -4.84 -6.53 4.84
N LEU A 126 -4.14 -5.81 5.73
CA LEU A 126 -2.73 -6.08 6.01
C LEU A 126 -2.54 -7.49 6.60
N ASP A 127 -3.41 -7.90 7.51
CA ASP A 127 -3.37 -9.22 8.15
C ASP A 127 -3.73 -10.36 7.19
N GLN A 128 -4.43 -10.06 6.10
CA GLN A 128 -4.64 -11.00 5.01
C GLN A 128 -3.46 -10.97 4.02
N PHE A 129 -2.96 -9.77 3.70
CA PHE A 129 -1.90 -9.56 2.71
C PHE A 129 -0.59 -10.22 3.09
N VAL A 130 -0.09 -10.00 4.32
CA VAL A 130 1.23 -10.50 4.72
C VAL A 130 1.26 -12.03 4.71
N PRO A 131 0.34 -12.75 5.37
CA PRO A 131 0.36 -14.21 5.34
C PRO A 131 0.10 -14.78 3.94
N ALA A 132 -0.76 -14.15 3.14
CA ALA A 132 -1.00 -14.61 1.77
C ALA A 132 0.23 -14.46 0.86
N LEU A 133 1.02 -13.39 1.06
CA LEU A 133 2.22 -13.14 0.29
C LEU A 133 3.40 -13.98 0.79
N THR A 134 3.71 -13.91 2.09
CA THR A 134 4.96 -14.46 2.68
C THR A 134 4.78 -15.80 3.39
N GLY A 135 3.56 -16.19 3.72
CA GLY A 135 3.28 -17.37 4.57
C GLY A 135 3.47 -17.11 6.07
N GLU A 136 3.94 -15.92 6.47
CA GLU A 136 4.23 -15.59 7.87
C GLU A 136 3.06 -14.87 8.53
N GLN A 137 2.79 -15.21 9.79
CA GLN A 137 1.81 -14.51 10.60
C GLN A 137 2.41 -13.22 11.18
N ILE A 138 1.61 -12.15 11.23
CA ILE A 138 2.01 -10.89 11.85
C ILE A 138 1.91 -11.05 13.37
N ALA A 139 3.03 -10.90 14.08
CA ALA A 139 3.04 -10.88 15.53
C ALA A 139 2.14 -9.76 16.11
N SER A 140 1.47 -10.08 17.21
CA SER A 140 0.48 -9.23 17.90
C SER A 140 1.09 -7.93 18.44
#